data_AF-A0A4Y2TIZ5-F1
#
_entry.id   AF-A0A4Y2TIZ5-F1
#
_cell.length_a   1.000
_cell.length_b   1.000
_cell.length_c   1.000
_cell.angle_alpha   90.00
_cell.angle_beta   90.00
_cell.angle_gamma   90.00
#
_symmetry.space_group_name_H-M   'P 1'
#
loop_
_entity.id
_entity.type
_entity.pdbx_description
1 polymer ?
#
loop_
_entity_poly.entity_id
_entity_poly.type
_entity_poly.pdbx_seq_one_letter_code
_entity_poly.pdbx_strand_id
1 'polypeptide(L)'
;MKNLEASLESVHAFARERIKLASERMKTRYDSRATGHHFKEGDLVWMYNPKRRRGPSPKLQQNWEGPYTVVKKLNAVVYRV
;
A
#
# COMPACT_ATOMS: atom_id res chain seq x y z
N MET A 1 -15.99 -3.88 43.20
CA MET A 1 -15.29 -2.96 42.27
C MET A 1 -14.06 -3.61 41.64
N LYS A 2 -13.12 -4.16 42.41
CA LYS A 2 -11.88 -4.80 41.88
C LYS A 2 -12.06 -5.88 40.80
N ASN A 3 -13.12 -6.68 40.88
CA ASN A 3 -13.37 -7.75 39.89
C ASN A 3 -13.80 -7.22 38.52
N LEU A 4 -14.50 -6.08 38.47
CA LEU A 4 -14.94 -5.47 37.22
C LEU A 4 -13.76 -4.84 36.49
N GLU A 5 -12.89 -4.15 37.23
CA GLU A 5 -11.66 -3.56 36.70
C GLU A 5 -10.74 -4.64 36.12
N ALA A 6 -10.49 -5.73 36.86
CA ALA A 6 -9.69 -6.85 36.38
C ALA A 6 -10.32 -7.53 35.14
N SER A 7 -11.65 -7.65 35.11
CA SER A 7 -12.36 -8.20 33.94
C SER A 7 -12.21 -7.30 32.71
N LEU A 8 -12.31 -5.98 32.88
CA LEU A 8 -12.14 -5.01 31.79
C LEU A 8 -10.71 -5.00 31.26
N GLU A 9 -9.72 -5.04 32.16
CA GLU A 9 -8.30 -5.13 31.77
C GLU A 9 -8.02 -6.40 30.97
N SER A 10 -8.56 -7.54 31.41
CA SER A 10 -8.45 -8.82 30.70
C SER A 10 -9.06 -8.75 29.29
N VAL A 11 -10.28 -8.22 29.17
CA VAL A 11 -10.94 -8.06 27.86
C VAL A 11 -10.16 -7.11 26.94
N HIS A 12 -9.63 -6.01 27.47
CA HIS A 12 -8.79 -5.09 26.71
C HIS A 12 -7.46 -5.70 26.28
N ALA A 13 -6.81 -6.49 27.15
CA ALA A 13 -5.59 -7.21 26.82
C ALA A 13 -5.85 -8.22 25.70
N PHE A 14 -6.92 -9.00 25.83
CA PHE A 14 -7.36 -9.97 24.83
C PHE A 14 -7.64 -9.30 23.48
N ALA A 15 -8.43 -8.21 23.46
CA ALA A 15 -8.73 -7.49 22.24
C ALA A 15 -7.46 -6.97 21.54
N ARG A 16 -6.51 -6.40 22.30
CA ARG A 16 -5.23 -5.91 21.77
C ARG A 16 -4.39 -7.03 21.17
N GLU A 17 -4.31 -8.17 21.83
CA GLU A 17 -3.60 -9.35 21.32
C GLU A 17 -4.21 -9.84 20.00
N ARG A 18 -5.54 -9.92 19.92
CA ARG A 18 -6.25 -10.33 18.70
C ARG A 18 -6.02 -9.36 17.54
N ILE A 19 -6.02 -8.05 17.81
CA ILE A 19 -5.71 -7.03 16.80
C ILE A 19 -4.26 -7.20 16.28
N LYS A 20 -3.30 -7.42 17.19
CA LYS A 20 -1.90 -7.65 16.81
C LYS A 20 -1.76 -8.88 15.92
N LEU A 21 -2.34 -10.01 16.32
CA LEU A 21 -2.32 -11.26 15.53
C LEU A 21 -2.98 -11.08 14.15
N ALA A 22 -4.11 -10.37 14.09
CA ALA A 22 -4.78 -10.08 12.81
C ALA A 22 -3.92 -9.19 11.90
N SER A 23 -3.25 -8.18 12.48
CA SER A 23 -2.32 -7.31 11.75
C SER A 23 -1.13 -8.09 11.19
N GLU A 24 -0.51 -8.97 11.99
CA GLU A 24 0.59 -9.82 11.57
C GLU A 24 0.19 -10.74 10.41
N ARG A 25 -0.96 -11.42 10.52
CA ARG A 25 -1.51 -12.26 9.44
C ARG A 25 -1.75 -11.47 8.16
N MET A 26 -2.27 -10.25 8.29
CA MET A 26 -2.50 -9.36 7.15
C MET A 26 -1.20 -8.97 6.47
N LYS A 27 -0.17 -8.60 7.25
CA LYS A 27 1.16 -8.27 6.75
C LYS A 27 1.78 -9.46 6.01
N THR A 28 1.82 -10.65 6.62
CA THR A 28 2.39 -11.84 5.99
C THR A 28 1.72 -12.15 4.65
N ARG A 29 0.38 -12.04 4.57
CA ARG A 29 -0.37 -12.28 3.33
C ARG A 29 -0.10 -11.22 2.26
N TYR A 30 0.11 -9.97 2.66
CA TYR A 30 0.47 -8.91 1.74
C TYR A 30 1.89 -9.11 1.21
N ASP A 31 2.85 -9.30 2.12
CA ASP A 31 4.27 -9.48 1.79
C ASP A 31 4.49 -10.74 0.92
N SER A 32 3.73 -11.81 1.12
CA SER A 32 3.81 -13.01 0.27
C SER A 32 3.32 -12.78 -1.16
N ARG A 33 2.52 -11.74 -1.40
CA ARG A 33 1.99 -11.37 -2.74
C ARG A 33 2.75 -10.21 -3.37
N ALA A 34 3.53 -9.48 -2.59
CA ALA A 34 4.35 -8.38 -3.09
C ALA A 34 5.41 -8.96 -4.02
N THR A 35 5.29 -8.66 -5.31
CA THR A 35 6.29 -9.06 -6.28
C THR A 35 7.40 -8.01 -6.31
N GLY A 36 8.65 -8.47 -6.21
CA GLY A 36 9.85 -7.61 -6.20
C GLY A 36 10.23 -7.06 -7.57
N HIS A 37 9.27 -6.61 -8.37
CA HIS A 37 9.56 -6.00 -9.67
C HIS A 37 10.25 -4.65 -9.44
N HIS A 38 11.54 -4.60 -9.77
CA HIS A 38 12.34 -3.38 -9.68
C HIS A 38 12.70 -2.92 -11.09
N PHE A 39 12.53 -1.63 -11.33
CA PHE A 39 12.98 -1.00 -12.56
C PHE A 39 14.47 -0.62 -12.46
N LYS A 40 15.14 -0.60 -13.60
CA LYS A 40 16.51 -0.11 -13.77
C LYS A 40 16.48 1.23 -14.49
N GLU A 41 17.54 2.01 -14.33
CA GLU A 41 17.73 3.23 -15.11
C GLU A 41 17.75 2.88 -16.62
N GLY A 42 17.01 3.64 -17.42
CA GLY A 42 16.78 3.37 -18.83
C GLY A 42 15.52 2.56 -19.14
N ASP A 43 14.86 1.93 -18.16
CA ASP A 43 13.61 1.20 -18.40
C ASP A 43 12.48 2.15 -18.80
N LEU A 44 11.66 1.73 -19.78
CA LEU A 44 10.44 2.42 -20.16
C LEU A 44 9.28 1.99 -19.26
N VAL A 45 8.60 2.97 -18.65
CA VAL A 45 7.51 2.75 -17.70
C VAL A 45 6.29 3.61 -18.02
N TRP A 46 5.11 3.08 -17.71
CA TRP A 46 3.87 3.83 -17.72
C TRP A 46 3.59 4.36 -16.32
N MET A 47 3.36 5.66 -16.20
CA MET A 47 3.02 6.30 -14.93
C MET A 47 1.51 6.27 -14.72
N TYR A 48 1.07 5.71 -13.59
CA TYR A 48 -0.33 5.79 -13.19
C TYR A 48 -0.63 7.20 -12.65
N ASN A 49 -1.42 7.96 -13.40
CA ASN A 49 -1.77 9.34 -13.11
C ASN A 49 -3.29 9.57 -13.31
N PRO A 50 -4.14 9.22 -12.33
CA PRO A 50 -5.60 9.31 -12.45
C PRO A 50 -6.10 10.77 -12.29
N LYS A 51 -5.57 11.69 -13.10
CA LYS A 51 -5.99 13.09 -13.13
C LYS A 51 -7.33 13.21 -13.84
N ARG A 52 -8.33 13.73 -13.12
CA ARG A 52 -9.65 14.01 -13.68
C ARG A 52 -9.59 15.21 -14.62
N ARG A 53 -9.99 15.00 -15.88
CA ARG A 53 -10.19 16.08 -16.85
C ARG A 53 -11.67 16.47 -16.92
N ARG A 54 -11.96 17.75 -17.10
CA ARG A 54 -13.34 18.22 -17.32
C ARG A 54 -13.80 17.82 -18.72
N GLY A 55 -15.03 17.32 -18.84
CA GLY A 55 -15.63 16.90 -20.12
C GLY A 55 -15.84 15.39 -20.20
N PRO A 56 -14.78 14.56 -20.34
CA PRO A 56 -14.92 13.12 -20.41
C PRO A 56 -15.41 12.50 -19.10
N SER A 57 -16.21 11.43 -19.16
CA SER A 57 -16.59 10.66 -17.98
C SER A 57 -15.34 10.07 -17.30
N PRO A 58 -15.21 10.14 -15.95
CA PRO A 58 -14.05 9.62 -15.23
C PRO A 58 -13.72 8.15 -15.52
N LYS A 59 -14.72 7.33 -15.88
CA LYS A 59 -14.52 5.91 -16.22
C LYS A 59 -13.86 5.69 -17.58
N LEU A 60 -13.98 6.66 -18.49
CA LEU A 60 -13.42 6.59 -19.85
C LEU A 60 -12.11 7.38 -19.98
N GLN A 61 -11.59 7.90 -18.87
CA GLN A 61 -10.33 8.62 -18.87
C GLN A 61 -9.15 7.65 -18.78
N GLN A 62 -8.12 7.90 -19.60
CA GLN A 62 -6.88 7.16 -19.55
C GLN A 62 -6.08 7.56 -18.31
N ASN A 63 -5.88 6.61 -17.40
CA ASN A 63 -5.13 6.81 -16.17
C ASN A 63 -3.63 6.55 -16.32
N TRP A 64 -3.18 6.03 -17.45
CA TRP A 64 -1.78 5.70 -17.69
C TRP A 64 -1.16 6.73 -18.64
N GLU A 65 -0.04 7.29 -18.24
CA GLU A 65 0.69 8.31 -18.98
C GLU A 65 2.09 7.81 -19.30
N GLY A 66 2.61 8.10 -20.49
CA GLY A 66 3.94 7.67 -20.91
C GLY A 66 3.97 7.02 -22.30
N PRO A 67 5.09 6.42 -22.70
CA PRO A 67 6.15 5.90 -21.82
C PRO A 67 7.12 6.97 -21.30
N TYR A 68 7.53 6.80 -20.04
CA TYR A 68 8.61 7.55 -19.41
C TYR A 68 9.86 6.68 -19.27
N THR A 69 11.03 7.30 -19.13
CA THR A 69 12.29 6.58 -18.91
C THR A 69 12.74 6.76 -17.47
N VAL A 70 13.06 5.68 -16.76
CA VAL A 70 13.63 5.79 -15.42
C VAL A 70 15.02 6.44 -15.49
N VAL A 71 15.15 7.65 -14.94
CA VAL A 71 16.40 8.41 -14.88
C VAL A 71 17.25 7.97 -13.69
N LYS A 72 16.61 7.76 -12.53
CA LYS A 72 17.32 7.40 -11.30
C LYS A 72 16.46 6.61 -10.33
N LYS A 73 17.01 5.56 -9.72
CA LYS A 73 16.40 4.91 -8.57
C LYS A 73 16.79 5.67 -7.29
N LEU A 74 15.82 6.29 -6.63
CA LEU A 74 16.06 7.04 -5.38
C LEU A 74 16.00 6.11 -4.17
N ASN A 75 14.99 5.24 -4.10
CA ASN A 75 14.78 4.24 -3.05
C ASN A 75 14.28 2.91 -3.65
N ALA A 76 14.03 1.88 -2.83
CA ALA A 76 13.44 0.62 -3.28
C ALA A 76 12.12 0.79 -4.06
N VAL A 77 11.32 1.80 -3.68
CA VAL A 77 9.97 2.08 -4.23
C VAL A 77 9.84 3.45 -4.90
N VAL A 78 10.88 4.29 -4.87
CA VAL A 78 10.81 5.66 -5.42
C VAL A 78 11.80 5.78 -6.58
N TYR A 79 11.28 6.17 -7.73
CA TYR A 79 12.02 6.36 -8.97
C TYR A 79 11.83 7.79 -9.46
N ARG A 80 12.87 8.36 -10.06
CA ARG A 80 12.78 9.55 -10.89
C ARG A 80 12.63 9.08 -12.33
N VAL A 81 11.58 9.56 -12.99
CA VAL A 81 11.26 9.36 -14.40
C VAL A 81 11.34 10.68 -15.16
#